data_AF-A0A3M1D6Y3-F1
#
_entry.id   AF-A0A3M1D6Y3-F1
#
_cell.length_a   1.000
_cell.length_b   1.000
_cell.length_c   1.000
_cell.angle_alpha   90.00
_cell.angle_beta   90.00
_cell.angle_gamma   90.00
#
_symmetry.space_group_name_H-M   'P 1'
#
loop_
_entity.id
_entity.type
_entity.pdbx_description
1 polymer ?
#
loop_
_entity_poly.entity_id
_entity_poly.type
_entity_poly.pdbx_seq_one_letter_code
_entity_poly.pdbx_strand_id
1 'polypeptide(L)'
;CHNRPTHAYDPTPGYAVDQALLSGRLDRSIPFIRKVAVEVISSDDIERDRAGEIIFQRLKSKYEKEYAAHRVPEEKLKEQAETLAQIWKRNVYPRMKITWGTYPNHLGHLGEEKDTHGCFRCHNDQHATADGETISQDCDLCHEMLVEEESPDALPDELRALWPGQS
;
A
#
# COMPACT_ATOMS: atom_id res chain seq x y z
N CYS A 1 -2.16 14.97 -14.29
CA CYS A 1 -2.77 15.25 -12.97
C CYS A 1 -2.41 14.21 -11.91
N HIS A 2 -2.27 12.92 -12.26
CA HIS A 2 -1.55 11.97 -11.41
C HIS A 2 -0.04 12.07 -11.69
N ASN A 3 0.77 11.81 -10.67
CA ASN A 3 2.15 11.43 -10.92
C ASN A 3 2.14 10.04 -11.56
N ARG A 4 2.88 9.85 -12.65
CA ARG A 4 3.18 8.51 -13.17
C ARG A 4 4.63 8.21 -12.81
N PRO A 5 4.90 7.78 -11.57
CA PRO A 5 6.27 7.46 -11.19
C PRO A 5 6.75 6.29 -12.05
N THR A 6 7.91 6.46 -12.70
CA THR A 6 8.60 5.39 -13.44
C THR A 6 9.02 4.25 -12.51
N HIS A 7 9.24 4.57 -11.22
CA HIS A 7 9.36 3.61 -10.14
C HIS A 7 8.23 3.80 -9.13
N ALA A 8 7.23 2.92 -9.15
CA ALA A 8 6.18 2.92 -8.15
C ALA A 8 6.75 2.45 -6.81
N TYR A 9 6.83 3.40 -5.86
CA TYR A 9 7.10 3.16 -4.45
C TYR A 9 5.81 2.73 -3.76
N ASP A 10 5.93 1.82 -2.81
CA ASP A 10 4.82 1.45 -1.93
C ASP A 10 4.58 2.58 -0.92
N PRO A 11 3.32 2.98 -0.67
CA PRO A 11 2.98 4.09 0.24
C PRO A 11 3.53 3.90 1.65
N THR A 12 3.32 2.71 2.20
CA THR A 12 3.64 2.38 3.58
C THR A 12 4.28 0.99 3.68
N PRO A 13 5.04 0.73 4.76
CA PRO A 13 5.48 -0.62 5.11
C PRO A 13 4.32 -1.63 5.14
N GLY A 14 3.19 -1.20 5.71
CA GLY A 14 1.97 -2.00 5.83
C GLY A 14 1.44 -2.45 4.48
N TYR A 15 1.27 -1.49 3.56
CA TYR A 15 0.82 -1.78 2.20
C TYR A 15 1.78 -2.74 1.49
N ALA A 16 3.09 -2.49 1.56
CA ALA A 16 4.09 -3.33 0.90
C ALA A 16 4.07 -4.79 1.42
N VAL A 17 3.92 -4.97 2.74
CA VAL A 17 3.79 -6.29 3.38
C VAL A 17 2.47 -6.95 2.99
N ASP A 18 1.37 -6.21 2.95
CA ASP A 18 0.07 -6.72 2.54
C ASP A 18 0.09 -7.22 1.10
N GLN A 19 0.70 -6.47 0.17
CA GLN A 19 0.90 -6.92 -1.21
C GLN A 19 1.78 -8.17 -1.29
N ALA A 20 2.83 -8.26 -0.47
CA ALA A 20 3.70 -9.44 -0.44
C ALA A 20 2.99 -10.68 0.12
N LEU A 21 2.13 -10.51 1.12
CA LEU A 21 1.25 -11.57 1.61
C LEU A 21 0.23 -11.95 0.53
N LEU A 22 -0.48 -10.98 -0.06
CA LEU A 22 -1.49 -11.18 -1.11
C LEU A 22 -0.93 -11.96 -2.31
N SER A 23 0.29 -11.64 -2.73
CA SER A 23 0.98 -12.33 -3.82
C SER A 23 1.66 -13.65 -3.44
N GLY A 24 1.65 -14.04 -2.16
CA GLY A 24 2.28 -15.27 -1.68
C GLY A 24 3.81 -15.22 -1.60
N ARG A 25 4.42 -14.03 -1.77
CA ARG A 25 5.87 -13.82 -1.57
C ARG A 25 6.27 -13.89 -0.09
N LEU A 26 5.34 -13.56 0.80
CA LEU A 26 5.45 -13.82 2.23
C LEU A 26 4.56 -15.00 2.65
N ASP A 27 5.11 -15.91 3.45
CA ASP A 27 4.42 -17.11 3.93
C ASP A 27 3.38 -16.74 5.02
N ARG A 28 2.11 -16.72 4.64
CA ARG A 28 0.98 -16.43 5.54
C ARG A 28 0.79 -17.45 6.67
N SER A 29 1.41 -18.63 6.57
CA SER A 29 1.35 -19.65 7.62
C SER A 29 2.21 -19.30 8.84
N ILE A 30 3.13 -18.34 8.70
CA ILE A 30 3.98 -17.90 9.81
C ILE A 30 3.16 -17.00 10.75
N PRO A 31 2.98 -17.37 12.03
CA PRO A 31 2.19 -16.58 12.97
C PRO A 31 2.72 -15.15 13.11
N PHE A 32 1.81 -14.17 13.13
CA PHE A 32 2.12 -12.74 13.29
C PHE A 32 3.04 -12.13 12.23
N ILE A 33 3.34 -12.84 11.13
CA ILE A 33 4.32 -12.40 10.13
C ILE A 33 4.03 -11.01 9.59
N ARG A 34 2.75 -10.66 9.36
CA ARG A 34 2.34 -9.32 8.92
C ARG A 34 2.84 -8.23 9.88
N LYS A 35 2.51 -8.36 11.16
CA LYS A 35 2.84 -7.38 12.20
C LYS A 35 4.36 -7.26 12.35
N VAL A 36 5.04 -8.40 12.49
CA VAL A 36 6.49 -8.45 12.69
C VAL A 36 7.23 -7.88 11.47
N ALA A 37 6.82 -8.25 10.25
CA ALA A 37 7.41 -7.72 9.03
C ALA A 37 7.29 -6.20 8.93
N VAL A 38 6.10 -5.66 9.21
CA VAL A 38 5.87 -4.21 9.20
C VAL A 38 6.79 -3.52 10.20
N GLU A 39 6.83 -3.99 11.45
CA GLU A 39 7.72 -3.43 12.48
C GLU A 39 9.20 -3.43 12.05
N VAL A 40 9.68 -4.54 11.49
CA VAL A 40 11.08 -4.70 11.09
C VAL A 40 11.47 -3.75 9.95
N ILE A 41 10.65 -3.65 8.90
CA ILE A 41 10.98 -2.82 7.72
C ILE A 41 10.62 -1.34 7.88
N SER A 42 9.93 -0.96 8.97
CA SER A 42 9.62 0.44 9.29
C SER A 42 10.80 1.20 9.90
N SER A 43 11.87 0.49 10.28
CA SER A 43 13.05 1.06 10.92
C SER A 43 13.89 1.92 9.95
N ASP A 44 14.42 3.04 10.45
CA ASP A 44 15.22 4.01 9.71
C ASP A 44 16.73 3.74 9.75
N ASP A 45 17.16 2.81 10.60
CA ASP A 45 18.56 2.49 10.89
C ASP A 45 19.09 1.24 10.13
N ILE A 46 18.37 0.77 9.11
CA ILE A 46 18.80 -0.38 8.30
C ILE A 46 19.87 0.07 7.30
N GLU A 47 21.08 -0.45 7.47
CA GLU A 47 22.14 -0.29 6.48
C GLU A 47 21.79 -1.07 5.20
N ARG A 48 21.71 -0.36 4.07
CA ARG A 48 21.18 -0.90 2.81
C ARG A 48 21.93 -2.12 2.31
N ASP A 49 23.26 -2.15 2.39
CA ASP A 49 24.05 -3.28 1.89
C ASP A 49 23.90 -4.52 2.78
N ARG A 50 23.65 -4.31 4.07
CA ARG A 50 23.41 -5.35 5.08
C ARG A 50 21.94 -5.62 5.38
N ALA A 51 21.01 -5.06 4.60
CA ALA A 51 19.58 -5.12 4.92
C ALA A 51 19.06 -6.55 5.12
N GLY A 52 19.50 -7.52 4.30
CA GLY A 52 19.11 -8.92 4.48
C GLY A 52 19.52 -9.51 5.83
N GLU A 53 20.78 -9.30 6.22
CA GLU A 53 21.31 -9.75 7.51
C GLU A 53 20.60 -9.06 8.68
N ILE A 54 20.47 -7.74 8.62
CA ILE A 54 19.84 -6.95 9.69
C ILE A 54 18.37 -7.36 9.88
N ILE A 55 17.62 -7.49 8.78
CA ILE A 55 16.21 -7.89 8.82
C ILE A 55 16.08 -9.32 9.37
N PHE A 56 16.95 -10.24 8.93
CA PHE A 56 16.94 -11.61 9.43
C PHE A 56 17.18 -11.67 10.95
N GLN A 57 18.21 -11.00 11.46
CA GLN A 57 18.49 -10.96 12.90
C GLN A 57 17.34 -10.36 13.70
N ARG A 58 16.65 -9.35 13.14
CA ARG A 58 15.47 -8.73 13.77
C ARG A 58 14.27 -9.67 13.79
N LEU A 59 13.97 -10.35 12.68
CA LEU A 59 12.93 -11.38 12.63
C LEU A 59 13.22 -12.47 13.65
N LYS A 60 14.43 -13.03 13.64
CA LYS A 60 14.87 -14.05 14.59
C LYS A 60 14.69 -13.59 16.04
N SER A 61 15.21 -12.41 16.39
CA SER A 61 15.07 -11.86 17.74
C SER A 61 13.61 -11.61 18.13
N LYS A 62 12.72 -11.23 17.21
CA LYS A 62 11.29 -11.05 17.48
C LYS A 62 10.63 -12.38 17.80
N TYR A 63 10.87 -13.40 16.99
CA TYR A 63 10.31 -14.74 17.23
C TYR A 63 10.89 -15.43 18.46
N GLU A 64 12.15 -15.19 18.81
CA GLU A 64 12.76 -15.75 20.01
C GLU A 64 12.31 -15.07 21.32
N LYS A 65 12.07 -13.75 21.29
CA LYS A 65 11.77 -12.97 22.52
C LYS A 65 10.29 -12.71 22.73
N GLU A 66 9.55 -12.35 21.68
CA GLU A 66 8.16 -11.88 21.79
C GLU A 66 7.16 -12.96 21.36
N TYR A 67 7.57 -13.86 20.46
CA TYR A 67 6.70 -14.92 19.90
C TYR A 67 7.29 -16.32 20.12
N ALA A 68 7.98 -16.55 21.25
CA ALA A 68 8.70 -17.80 21.56
C ALA A 68 7.81 -19.06 21.50
N ALA A 69 6.51 -18.91 21.73
CA ALA A 69 5.52 -19.99 21.58
C ALA A 69 5.30 -20.43 20.11
N HIS A 70 5.70 -19.60 19.15
CA HIS A 70 5.56 -19.81 17.72
C HIS A 70 6.93 -20.11 17.11
N ARG A 71 7.37 -21.36 17.20
CA ARG A 71 8.63 -21.79 16.62
C ARG A 71 8.57 -21.72 15.09
N VAL A 72 9.38 -20.85 14.51
CA VAL A 72 9.57 -20.76 13.06
C VAL A 72 10.96 -21.30 12.72
N PRO A 73 11.10 -22.20 11.74
CA PRO A 73 12.41 -22.65 11.27
C PRO A 73 13.27 -21.47 10.81
N GLU A 74 14.57 -21.54 11.08
CA GLU A 74 15.51 -20.46 10.75
C GLU A 74 15.57 -20.22 9.24
N GLU A 75 15.52 -21.30 8.46
CA GLU A 75 15.50 -21.27 7.00
C GLU A 75 14.27 -20.51 6.48
N LYS A 76 13.09 -20.77 7.06
CA LYS A 76 11.87 -20.03 6.71
C LYS A 76 12.01 -18.54 7.03
N LEU A 77 12.55 -18.19 8.19
CA LEU A 77 12.78 -16.79 8.57
C LEU A 77 13.79 -16.11 7.63
N LYS A 78 14.80 -16.83 7.18
CA LYS A 78 15.79 -16.32 6.22
C LYS A 78 15.15 -16.03 4.86
N GLU A 79 14.32 -16.93 4.34
CA GLU A 79 13.55 -16.70 3.11
C GLU A 79 12.65 -15.46 3.23
N GLN A 80 11.95 -15.31 4.36
CA GLN A 80 11.12 -14.12 4.59
C GLN A 80 11.97 -12.84 4.68
N ALA A 81 13.13 -12.91 5.33
CA ALA A 81 14.05 -11.77 5.45
C ALA A 81 14.57 -11.31 4.08
N GLU A 82 14.88 -12.23 3.17
CA GLU A 82 15.30 -11.92 1.81
C GLU A 82 14.19 -11.19 1.03
N THR A 83 12.95 -11.69 1.10
CA THR A 83 11.78 -11.01 0.51
C THR A 83 11.60 -9.62 1.08
N LEU A 84 11.64 -9.47 2.41
CA LEU A 84 11.49 -8.17 3.08
C LEU A 84 12.63 -7.21 2.73
N ALA A 85 13.87 -7.70 2.61
CA ALA A 85 15.01 -6.88 2.19
C ALA A 85 14.84 -6.39 0.76
N GLN A 86 14.32 -7.20 -0.16
CA GLN A 86 14.02 -6.75 -1.53
C GLN A 86 12.93 -5.67 -1.54
N ILE A 87 11.86 -5.86 -0.76
CA ILE A 87 10.78 -4.88 -0.59
C ILE A 87 11.32 -3.56 -0.01
N TRP A 88 12.11 -3.63 1.06
CA TRP A 88 12.71 -2.45 1.69
C TRP A 88 13.67 -1.74 0.72
N LYS A 89 14.55 -2.48 0.03
CA LYS A 89 15.51 -1.93 -0.94
C LYS A 89 14.84 -1.26 -2.14
N ARG A 90 13.66 -1.74 -2.54
CA ARG A 90 12.85 -1.14 -3.60
C ARG A 90 12.30 0.23 -3.18
N ASN A 91 12.06 0.42 -1.88
CA ASN A 91 11.32 1.59 -1.37
C ASN A 91 12.18 2.61 -0.61
N VAL A 92 13.31 2.19 -0.05
CA VAL A 92 14.14 3.02 0.82
C VAL A 92 15.55 3.22 0.23
N TYR A 93 15.90 4.49 0.02
CA TYR A 93 17.21 4.92 -0.45
C TYR A 93 17.74 6.04 0.45
N PRO A 94 18.44 5.70 1.55
CA PRO A 94 18.87 6.68 2.55
C PRO A 94 19.74 7.81 1.99
N ARG A 95 20.66 7.50 1.07
CA ARG A 95 21.53 8.50 0.42
C ARG A 95 20.76 9.55 -0.38
N MET A 96 19.58 9.19 -0.88
CA MET A 96 18.69 10.08 -1.63
C MET A 96 17.58 10.68 -0.75
N LYS A 97 17.58 10.39 0.57
CA LYS A 97 16.50 10.74 1.51
C LYS A 97 15.12 10.25 1.05
N ILE A 98 15.08 9.08 0.41
CA ILE A 98 13.83 8.44 0.00
C ILE A 98 13.51 7.33 1.00
N THR A 99 12.31 7.40 1.56
CA THR A 99 11.69 6.41 2.44
C THR A 99 10.20 6.26 2.10
N TRP A 100 9.48 5.42 2.84
CA TRP A 100 8.03 5.24 2.73
C TRP A 100 7.30 6.60 2.66
N GLY A 101 6.33 6.73 1.75
CA GLY A 101 5.55 7.96 1.58
C GLY A 101 6.32 9.17 1.01
N THR A 102 7.60 9.06 0.65
CA THR A 102 8.36 10.20 0.07
C THR A 102 7.75 10.68 -1.25
N TYR A 103 7.22 9.75 -2.05
CA TYR A 103 6.55 10.05 -3.31
C TYR A 103 5.12 9.54 -3.25
N PRO A 104 4.19 10.33 -2.68
CA PRO A 104 2.81 9.91 -2.52
C PRO A 104 2.16 9.71 -3.89
N ASN A 105 1.37 8.66 -4.04
CA ASN A 105 0.53 8.48 -5.21
C ASN A 105 -0.78 9.27 -5.04
N HIS A 106 -1.15 10.06 -6.04
CA HIS A 106 -2.38 10.86 -6.03
C HIS A 106 -3.51 10.25 -6.88
N LEU A 107 -3.41 8.96 -7.20
CA LEU A 107 -4.49 8.24 -7.87
C LEU A 107 -5.66 7.98 -6.91
N GLY A 108 -6.87 8.40 -7.30
CA GLY A 108 -8.11 8.20 -6.54
C GLY A 108 -8.67 9.47 -5.92
N HIS A 109 -9.81 9.35 -5.23
CA HIS A 109 -10.44 10.47 -4.50
C HIS A 109 -9.62 10.87 -3.28
N LEU A 110 -9.33 9.87 -2.43
CA LEU A 110 -8.44 9.98 -1.29
C LEU A 110 -7.01 9.65 -1.73
N GLY A 111 -6.03 10.29 -1.11
CA GLY A 111 -4.64 9.88 -1.22
C GLY A 111 -4.36 8.66 -0.34
N GLU A 112 -3.09 8.26 -0.29
CA GLU A 112 -2.67 7.03 0.42
C GLU A 112 -2.77 7.12 1.95
N GLU A 113 -2.81 8.32 2.51
CA GLU A 113 -3.05 8.59 3.94
C GLU A 113 -4.46 9.18 4.15
N LYS A 114 -5.06 8.91 5.31
CA LYS A 114 -6.47 9.20 5.64
C LYS A 114 -6.91 10.66 5.40
N ASP A 115 -5.97 11.61 5.49
CA ASP A 115 -6.22 13.05 5.33
C ASP A 115 -5.56 13.65 4.08
N THR A 116 -5.04 12.82 3.18
CA THR A 116 -4.47 13.25 1.91
C THR A 116 -5.52 13.16 0.80
N HIS A 117 -5.46 14.10 -0.14
CA HIS A 117 -6.38 14.14 -1.27
C HIS A 117 -5.64 13.70 -2.54
N GLY A 118 -6.28 12.86 -3.34
CA GLY A 118 -5.79 12.50 -4.67
C GLY A 118 -6.19 13.60 -5.67
N CYS A 119 -7.14 13.29 -6.56
CA CYS A 119 -7.68 14.24 -7.52
C CYS A 119 -8.29 15.48 -6.85
N PHE A 120 -8.97 15.29 -5.71
CA PHE A 120 -9.61 16.37 -4.95
C PHE A 120 -8.62 17.37 -4.34
N ARG A 121 -7.30 17.13 -4.43
CA ARG A 121 -6.32 18.17 -4.07
C ARG A 121 -6.49 19.45 -4.91
N CYS A 122 -6.99 19.33 -6.14
CA CYS A 122 -7.35 20.48 -6.98
C CYS A 122 -8.87 20.66 -7.16
N HIS A 123 -9.62 19.56 -7.10
CA HIS A 123 -11.07 19.53 -7.32
C HIS A 123 -11.82 19.57 -5.98
N ASN A 124 -11.53 20.56 -5.12
CA ASN A 124 -12.17 20.72 -3.79
C ASN A 124 -12.82 22.11 -3.60
N ASP A 125 -13.06 22.84 -4.69
CA ASP A 125 -13.57 24.22 -4.70
C ASP A 125 -12.71 25.27 -3.99
N GLN A 126 -11.54 24.91 -3.45
CA GLN A 126 -10.62 25.86 -2.81
C GLN A 126 -9.71 26.59 -3.81
N HIS A 127 -9.74 26.17 -5.08
CA HIS A 127 -9.03 26.83 -6.17
C HIS A 127 -10.04 27.59 -7.03
N ALA A 128 -10.39 28.79 -6.58
CA ALA A 128 -11.36 29.67 -7.22
C ALA A 128 -10.69 30.88 -7.89
N THR A 129 -11.21 31.31 -9.04
CA THR A 129 -10.87 32.62 -9.63
C THR A 129 -11.47 33.76 -8.80
N ALA A 130 -11.10 35.01 -9.11
CA ALA A 130 -11.68 36.18 -8.45
C ALA A 130 -13.21 36.28 -8.66
N ASP A 131 -13.70 35.73 -9.77
CA ASP A 131 -15.12 35.70 -10.13
C ASP A 131 -15.85 34.45 -9.59
N GLY A 132 -15.14 33.56 -8.88
CA GLY A 132 -15.71 32.40 -8.18
C GLY A 132 -15.75 31.09 -8.97
N GLU A 133 -15.15 31.04 -10.16
CA GLU A 133 -15.07 29.79 -10.95
C GLU A 133 -14.10 28.80 -10.31
N THR A 134 -14.53 27.55 -10.13
CA THR A 134 -13.71 26.47 -9.55
C THR A 134 -13.44 25.36 -10.55
N ILE A 135 -12.49 24.49 -10.22
CA ILE A 135 -12.25 23.26 -10.97
C ILE A 135 -13.40 22.28 -10.63
N SER A 136 -14.21 21.93 -11.63
CA SER A 136 -15.38 21.06 -11.49
C SER A 136 -15.09 19.76 -10.75
N GLN A 137 -15.94 19.35 -9.82
CA GLN A 137 -15.88 18.07 -9.12
C GLN A 137 -16.74 16.97 -9.76
N ASP A 138 -17.18 17.19 -11.00
CA ASP A 138 -18.04 16.24 -11.69
C ASP A 138 -17.38 14.86 -11.82
N CYS A 139 -18.10 13.83 -11.36
CA CYS A 139 -17.67 12.44 -11.37
C CYS A 139 -17.35 11.96 -12.79
N ASP A 140 -18.08 12.46 -13.78
CA ASP A 140 -17.99 12.05 -15.18
C ASP A 140 -16.69 12.53 -15.85
N LEU A 141 -15.94 13.40 -15.18
CA LEU A 141 -14.59 13.79 -15.64
C LEU A 141 -13.58 12.64 -15.55
N CYS A 142 -13.80 11.69 -14.63
CA CYS A 142 -12.86 10.61 -14.35
C CYS A 142 -13.48 9.21 -14.44
N HIS A 143 -14.79 9.10 -14.26
CA HIS A 143 -15.51 7.83 -14.25
C HIS A 143 -16.56 7.82 -15.36
N GLU A 144 -16.73 6.66 -16.00
CA GLU A 144 -17.92 6.41 -16.81
C GLU A 144 -18.94 5.73 -15.89
N MET A 145 -19.86 6.54 -15.34
CA MET A 145 -20.91 6.04 -14.45
C MET A 145 -21.91 5.23 -15.28
N LEU A 146 -21.92 3.91 -15.08
CA LEU A 146 -22.83 3.02 -15.81
C LEU A 146 -24.24 3.04 -15.23
N VAL A 147 -24.35 3.22 -13.91
CA VAL A 147 -25.61 3.28 -13.14
C VAL A 147 -25.36 4.09 -11.89
N GLU A 148 -26.34 4.91 -11.52
CA GLU A 148 -26.37 5.61 -10.24
C GLU A 148 -27.78 5.47 -9.62
N GLU A 149 -27.85 5.08 -8.34
CA GLU A 149 -29.09 5.01 -7.56
C GLU A 149 -30.22 4.08 -8.05
N GLU A 150 -30.00 3.22 -9.05
CA GLU A 150 -30.99 2.23 -9.49
C GLU A 150 -31.02 0.95 -8.63
N SER A 151 -32.20 0.34 -8.52
CA SER A 151 -32.35 -0.98 -7.90
C SER A 151 -31.70 -2.06 -8.78
N PRO A 152 -31.00 -3.06 -8.20
CA PRO A 152 -30.45 -4.19 -8.96
C PRO A 152 -31.46 -4.92 -9.86
N ASP A 153 -32.74 -4.89 -9.50
CA ASP A 153 -33.82 -5.49 -10.29
C ASP A 153 -34.12 -4.71 -11.58
N ALA A 154 -33.86 -3.40 -11.59
CA ALA A 154 -34.06 -2.52 -12.74
C ALA A 154 -32.90 -2.55 -13.75
N LEU A 155 -31.78 -3.17 -13.39
CA LEU A 155 -30.59 -3.23 -14.23
C LEU A 155 -30.81 -4.08 -15.49
N PRO A 156 -30.24 -3.68 -16.64
CA PRO A 156 -30.04 -4.58 -17.78
C PRO A 156 -29.30 -5.86 -17.35
N ASP A 157 -29.57 -6.98 -18.03
CA ASP A 157 -29.01 -8.30 -17.68
C ASP A 157 -27.48 -8.28 -17.64
N GLU A 158 -26.84 -7.50 -18.52
CA GLU A 158 -25.39 -7.33 -18.60
C GLU A 158 -24.81 -6.68 -17.35
N LEU A 159 -25.51 -5.71 -16.76
CA LEU A 159 -25.08 -5.00 -15.56
C LEU A 159 -25.45 -5.76 -14.29
N ARG A 160 -26.59 -6.46 -14.30
CA ARG A 160 -27.02 -7.31 -13.17
C ARG A 160 -26.00 -8.44 -12.90
N ALA A 161 -25.37 -8.98 -13.96
CA ALA A 161 -24.34 -10.01 -13.84
C ALA A 161 -23.05 -9.53 -13.14
N LEU A 162 -22.80 -8.22 -13.07
CA LEU A 162 -21.64 -7.62 -12.39
C LEU A 162 -21.90 -7.27 -10.93
N TRP A 163 -23.14 -7.37 -10.46
CA TRP A 163 -23.53 -7.00 -9.10
C TRP A 163 -23.06 -8.06 -8.08
N PRO A 164 -22.19 -7.73 -7.11
CA PRO A 164 -21.58 -8.70 -6.19
C PRO A 164 -22.55 -9.24 -5.10
N GLY A 165 -23.82 -8.82 -5.10
CA GLY A 165 -24.83 -9.18 -4.10
C GLY A 165 -25.64 -10.46 -4.35
N GLN A 166 -25.22 -11.32 -5.29
CA GLN A 166 -25.82 -12.65 -5.49
C GLN A 166 -24.78 -13.76 -5.35
N SER A 167 -24.33 -14.01 -4.11
CA SER A 167 -23.76 -15.29 -3.68
C SER A 167 -24.09 -15.55 -2.22
#